data_AF-A0A8S9G601-F1
#
_entry.id   AF-A0A8S9G601-F1
#
_cell.length_a   1.000
_cell.length_b   1.000
_cell.length_c   1.000
_cell.angle_alpha   90.00
_cell.angle_beta   90.00
_cell.angle_gamma   90.00
#
_symmetry.space_group_name_H-M   'P 1'
#
loop_
_entity.id
_entity.type
_entity.pdbx_description
1 polymer ?
#
loop_
_entity_poly.entity_id
_entity_poly.type
_entity_poly.pdbx_seq_one_letter_code
_entity_poly.pdbx_strand_id
1 'polypeptide(L)'
;MKKISVILMGCGGVGRQLLQHIVSFRSLHAKMGVHLRVVGVSDSKTLVVPVDVLKEGLDDDLLSEVCSIKSAGSALTTLGALGKGEYRVFNGSESIRETEEIAQLLGKSTGLVVVDCSASSETVEILMKAVDLGCCVVLANKKPLTSTLEHYDKLVLDPRRIRHESTVGAGLPVIASMNRIISSGDPVHSIVGSLSGTLGYVMSELEDGRPLSQVVRAAKTLGYTEPDPRDDLSGMDVARKALILARLLGKRIVMDSIKIESLYPEEMRPGVMTVDDFLQNGIAKLDQNIEERVKRASSNGCVLRYVCMIEGSSVQVGIREVPKDSPLGRLRGSDNIVSFS
;
A
#
# COMPACT_ATOMS: atom_id res chain seq x y z
N MET A 1 -19.73 14.54 21.05
CA MET A 1 -19.16 13.82 19.89
C MET A 1 -17.87 14.52 19.48
N LYS A 2 -16.73 13.81 19.47
CA LYS A 2 -15.43 14.35 19.09
C LYS A 2 -15.35 14.50 17.57
N LYS A 3 -15.17 15.72 17.08
CA LYS A 3 -14.93 15.98 15.64
C LYS A 3 -13.44 15.76 15.36
N ILE A 4 -13.12 14.96 14.36
CA ILE A 4 -11.75 14.67 13.92
C ILE A 4 -11.65 15.12 12.47
N SER A 5 -10.81 16.12 12.21
CA SER A 5 -10.56 16.60 10.84
C SER A 5 -9.69 15.60 10.09
N VAL A 6 -10.04 15.32 8.84
CA VAL A 6 -9.34 14.36 7.98
C VAL A 6 -9.03 15.00 6.62
N ILE A 7 -7.77 14.97 6.20
CA ILE A 7 -7.39 15.17 4.80
C ILE A 7 -7.05 13.81 4.20
N LEU A 8 -7.66 13.47 3.08
CA LEU A 8 -7.32 12.30 2.29
C LEU A 8 -6.44 12.69 1.11
N MET A 9 -5.22 12.15 1.07
CA MET A 9 -4.35 12.22 -0.09
C MET A 9 -4.42 10.94 -0.92
N GLY A 10 -4.76 11.07 -2.19
CA GLY A 10 -4.89 9.94 -3.12
C GLY A 10 -6.29 9.33 -3.14
N CYS A 11 -7.18 9.91 -3.94
CA CYS A 11 -8.53 9.39 -4.20
C CYS A 11 -8.56 8.31 -5.32
N GLY A 12 -7.67 7.32 -5.22
CA GLY A 12 -7.63 6.13 -6.10
C GLY A 12 -8.60 5.03 -5.63
N GLY A 13 -8.31 3.76 -5.93
CA GLY A 13 -9.12 2.63 -5.48
C GLY A 13 -9.31 2.58 -3.96
N VAL A 14 -8.20 2.63 -3.21
CA VAL A 14 -8.22 2.60 -1.72
C VAL A 14 -8.86 3.86 -1.14
N GLY A 15 -8.48 5.05 -1.62
CA GLY A 15 -9.00 6.32 -1.12
C GLY A 15 -10.51 6.46 -1.31
N ARG A 16 -11.05 6.05 -2.48
CA ARG A 16 -12.49 6.05 -2.72
C ARG A 16 -13.24 5.12 -1.77
N GLN A 17 -12.74 3.91 -1.56
CA GLN A 17 -13.36 2.96 -0.62
C GLN A 17 -13.34 3.50 0.81
N LEU A 18 -12.26 4.18 1.22
CA LEU A 18 -12.22 4.84 2.52
C LEU A 18 -13.28 5.94 2.63
N LEU A 19 -13.46 6.79 1.62
CA LEU A 19 -14.51 7.82 1.63
C LEU A 19 -15.90 7.21 1.71
N GLN A 20 -16.17 6.19 0.89
CA GLN A 20 -17.44 5.45 0.93
C GLN A 20 -17.69 4.85 2.31
N HIS A 21 -16.67 4.24 2.93
CA HIS A 21 -16.77 3.76 4.30
C HIS A 21 -17.06 4.89 5.31
N ILE A 22 -16.41 6.04 5.18
CA ILE A 22 -16.66 7.18 6.07
C ILE A 22 -18.14 7.61 6.02
N VAL A 23 -18.71 7.70 4.81
CA VAL A 23 -20.10 8.08 4.56
C VAL A 23 -21.07 6.98 5.01
N SER A 24 -20.87 5.73 4.57
CA SER A 24 -21.77 4.62 4.90
C SER A 24 -21.80 4.28 6.40
N PHE A 25 -20.72 4.54 7.13
CA PHE A 25 -20.59 4.21 8.56
C PHE A 25 -20.70 5.41 9.50
N ARG A 26 -21.26 6.55 9.06
CA ARG A 26 -21.54 7.73 9.92
C ARG A 26 -22.25 7.36 11.24
N SER A 27 -23.26 6.49 11.16
CA SER A 27 -24.03 6.04 12.32
C SER A 27 -23.18 5.25 13.32
N LEU A 28 -22.26 4.41 12.83
CA LEU A 28 -21.30 3.67 13.66
C LEU A 28 -20.31 4.62 14.32
N HIS A 29 -19.73 5.56 13.57
CA HIS A 29 -18.83 6.58 14.12
C HIS A 29 -19.51 7.38 15.25
N ALA A 30 -20.78 7.80 15.04
CA ALA A 30 -21.56 8.52 16.03
C ALA A 30 -21.79 7.69 17.31
N LYS A 31 -22.08 6.39 17.19
CA LYS A 31 -22.17 5.46 18.34
C LYS A 31 -20.84 5.32 19.09
N MET A 32 -19.71 5.41 18.39
CA MET A 32 -18.37 5.46 18.97
C MET A 32 -18.01 6.85 19.53
N GLY A 33 -18.92 7.82 19.46
CA GLY A 33 -18.71 9.18 19.95
C GLY A 33 -17.82 10.04 19.07
N VAL A 34 -17.58 9.65 17.82
CA VAL A 34 -16.65 10.30 16.87
C VAL A 34 -17.39 10.77 15.62
N HIS A 35 -16.95 11.87 15.03
CA HIS A 35 -17.34 12.32 13.70
C HIS A 35 -16.12 12.68 12.87
N LEU A 36 -15.89 11.93 11.80
CA LEU A 36 -14.78 12.14 10.88
C LEU A 36 -15.13 13.25 9.88
N ARG A 37 -14.72 14.48 10.16
CA ARG A 37 -14.97 15.63 9.28
C ARG A 37 -13.92 15.63 8.17
N VAL A 38 -14.31 15.26 6.95
CA VAL A 38 -13.38 15.32 5.80
C VAL A 38 -13.22 16.78 5.40
N VAL A 39 -12.02 17.32 5.56
CA VAL A 39 -11.69 18.74 5.29
C VAL A 39 -10.83 18.91 4.04
N GLY A 40 -10.44 17.82 3.40
CA GLY A 40 -9.74 17.85 2.13
C GLY A 40 -9.70 16.48 1.47
N VAL A 41 -9.85 16.44 0.16
CA VAL A 41 -9.61 15.24 -0.66
C VAL A 41 -8.75 15.62 -1.85
N SER A 42 -7.63 14.92 -2.04
CA SER A 42 -6.77 15.13 -3.20
C SER A 42 -6.63 13.90 -4.09
N ASP A 43 -6.43 14.17 -5.38
CA ASP A 43 -5.81 13.22 -6.31
C ASP A 43 -4.37 13.68 -6.63
N SER A 44 -3.76 13.17 -7.71
CA SER A 44 -2.37 13.49 -8.03
C SER A 44 -2.15 14.96 -8.44
N LYS A 45 -3.20 15.71 -8.75
CA LYS A 45 -3.07 17.09 -9.26
C LYS A 45 -3.96 18.11 -8.56
N THR A 46 -4.97 17.64 -7.85
CA THR A 46 -6.07 18.49 -7.37
C THR A 46 -6.29 18.26 -5.90
N LEU A 47 -6.60 19.32 -5.16
CA LEU A 47 -7.14 19.26 -3.80
C LEU A 47 -8.49 19.97 -3.77
N VAL A 48 -9.49 19.32 -3.19
CA VAL A 48 -10.83 19.87 -2.93
C VAL A 48 -11.00 20.07 -1.43
N VAL A 49 -11.39 21.28 -1.00
CA VAL A 49 -11.56 21.65 0.43
C VAL A 49 -12.84 22.46 0.62
N PRO A 50 -13.45 22.49 1.81
CA PRO A 50 -14.60 23.35 2.08
C PRO A 50 -14.23 24.83 2.06
N VAL A 51 -15.22 25.71 2.01
CA VAL A 51 -15.03 27.16 2.03
C VAL A 51 -14.37 27.60 3.34
N ASP A 52 -14.89 27.17 4.49
CA ASP A 52 -14.29 27.42 5.81
C ASP A 52 -13.82 26.11 6.47
N VAL A 53 -12.54 25.77 6.28
CA VAL A 53 -11.92 24.53 6.80
C VAL A 53 -11.92 24.43 8.34
N LEU A 54 -12.04 25.54 9.05
CA LEU A 54 -12.06 25.55 10.51
C LEU A 54 -13.42 25.06 11.03
N LYS A 55 -14.50 25.39 10.33
CA LYS A 55 -15.87 25.11 10.77
C LYS A 55 -16.50 23.93 10.04
N GLU A 56 -16.24 23.81 8.75
CA GLU A 56 -16.94 22.93 7.82
C GLU A 56 -16.07 21.73 7.41
N GLY A 57 -16.73 20.72 6.86
CA GLY A 57 -16.14 19.64 6.10
C GLY A 57 -16.92 19.48 4.80
N LEU A 58 -16.36 18.73 3.85
CA LEU A 58 -17.09 18.31 2.67
C LEU A 58 -18.26 17.43 3.10
N ASP A 59 -19.46 17.74 2.60
CA ASP A 59 -20.66 16.98 2.90
C ASP A 59 -20.68 15.61 2.20
N ASP A 60 -21.60 14.75 2.62
CA ASP A 60 -21.65 13.37 2.15
C ASP A 60 -22.07 13.26 0.65
N ASP A 61 -22.79 14.25 0.12
CA ASP A 61 -23.19 14.30 -1.30
C ASP A 61 -21.97 14.61 -2.18
N LEU A 62 -21.18 15.61 -1.81
CA LEU A 62 -19.93 15.96 -2.49
C LEU A 62 -18.89 14.85 -2.38
N LEU A 63 -18.78 14.18 -1.22
CA LEU A 63 -17.89 13.01 -1.10
C LEU A 63 -18.33 11.87 -2.04
N SER A 64 -19.63 11.66 -2.21
CA SER A 64 -20.17 10.67 -3.14
C SER A 64 -19.95 11.06 -4.60
N GLU A 65 -20.04 12.34 -4.93
CA GLU A 65 -19.70 12.88 -6.26
C GLU A 65 -18.21 12.70 -6.56
N VAL A 66 -17.32 13.04 -5.62
CA VAL A 66 -15.87 12.80 -5.71
C VAL A 66 -15.58 11.32 -6.01
N CYS A 67 -16.23 10.39 -5.31
CA CYS A 67 -16.09 8.96 -5.56
C CYS A 67 -16.55 8.58 -6.97
N SER A 68 -17.66 9.17 -7.44
CA SER A 68 -18.24 8.92 -8.77
C SER A 68 -17.32 9.41 -9.89
N ILE A 69 -16.80 10.64 -9.80
CA ILE A 69 -15.85 11.23 -10.76
C ILE A 69 -14.60 10.36 -10.88
N LYS A 70 -14.01 9.98 -9.74
CA LYS A 70 -12.81 9.14 -9.72
C LYS A 70 -13.08 7.71 -10.19
N SER A 71 -14.28 7.18 -9.96
CA SER A 71 -14.68 5.86 -10.49
C SER A 71 -14.77 5.83 -12.01
N ALA A 72 -15.17 6.95 -12.63
CA ALA A 72 -15.23 7.14 -14.07
C ALA A 72 -13.85 7.45 -14.69
N GLY A 73 -12.76 7.40 -13.90
CA GLY A 73 -11.41 7.70 -14.36
C GLY A 73 -11.12 9.20 -14.56
N SER A 74 -12.03 10.08 -14.17
CA SER A 74 -11.86 11.53 -14.32
C SER A 74 -11.00 12.15 -13.21
N ALA A 75 -10.38 13.30 -13.49
CA ALA A 75 -9.63 14.07 -12.50
C ALA A 75 -10.58 14.94 -11.66
N LEU A 76 -10.22 15.24 -10.40
CA LEU A 76 -11.06 16.12 -9.57
C LEU A 76 -11.11 17.56 -10.06
N THR A 77 -10.25 17.95 -11.00
CA THR A 77 -10.29 19.28 -11.64
C THR A 77 -11.65 19.58 -12.29
N THR A 78 -12.42 18.55 -12.67
CA THR A 78 -13.77 18.72 -13.23
C THR A 78 -14.76 19.34 -12.23
N LEU A 79 -14.54 19.17 -10.92
CA LEU A 79 -15.35 19.82 -9.89
C LEU A 79 -15.18 21.33 -9.91
N GLY A 80 -14.04 21.86 -10.34
CA GLY A 80 -13.83 23.31 -10.46
C GLY A 80 -14.78 23.97 -11.46
N ALA A 81 -15.23 23.24 -12.49
CA ALA A 81 -16.20 23.73 -13.47
C ALA A 81 -17.66 23.66 -12.98
N LEU A 82 -17.92 22.89 -11.91
CA LEU A 82 -19.27 22.59 -11.39
C LEU A 82 -19.57 23.32 -10.06
N GLY A 83 -18.55 23.94 -9.43
CA GLY A 83 -18.63 24.46 -8.08
C GLY A 83 -19.58 25.65 -7.92
N LYS A 84 -20.74 25.42 -7.28
CA LYS A 84 -21.73 26.45 -6.91
C LYS A 84 -21.36 27.21 -5.62
N GLY A 85 -20.07 27.42 -5.35
CA GLY A 85 -19.61 28.15 -4.16
C GLY A 85 -19.60 27.34 -2.85
N GLU A 86 -19.76 26.02 -2.91
CA GLU A 86 -19.81 25.12 -1.74
C GLU A 86 -18.42 24.58 -1.33
N TYR A 87 -17.42 24.68 -2.20
CA TYR A 87 -16.05 24.22 -1.97
C TYR A 87 -15.03 25.01 -2.81
N ARG A 88 -13.74 24.84 -2.49
CA ARG A 88 -12.59 25.41 -3.20
C ARG A 88 -11.74 24.29 -3.81
N VAL A 89 -11.21 24.53 -5.00
CA VAL A 89 -10.38 23.57 -5.76
C VAL A 89 -9.02 24.20 -6.04
N PHE A 90 -7.96 23.50 -5.66
CA PHE A 90 -6.56 23.91 -5.84
C PHE A 90 -5.83 22.92 -6.74
N ASN A 91 -4.92 23.40 -7.58
CA ASN A 91 -4.22 22.58 -8.57
C ASN A 91 -2.71 22.64 -8.40
N GLY A 92 -2.01 21.56 -8.76
CA GLY A 92 -0.55 21.52 -8.82
C GLY A 92 0.10 21.95 -7.50
N SER A 93 1.04 22.90 -7.54
CA SER A 93 1.74 23.38 -6.35
C SER A 93 0.84 24.06 -5.31
N GLU A 94 -0.28 24.67 -5.74
CA GLU A 94 -1.25 25.27 -4.82
C GLU A 94 -1.91 24.22 -3.92
N SER A 95 -2.12 23.00 -4.45
CA SER A 95 -2.70 21.91 -3.67
C SER A 95 -1.81 21.49 -2.49
N ILE A 96 -0.49 21.47 -2.71
CA ILE A 96 0.49 21.15 -1.66
C ILE A 96 0.53 22.25 -0.62
N ARG A 97 0.57 23.51 -1.07
CA ARG A 97 0.58 24.68 -0.20
C ARG A 97 -0.66 24.74 0.68
N GLU A 98 -1.86 24.59 0.11
CA GLU A 98 -3.11 24.60 0.89
C GLU A 98 -3.15 23.43 1.88
N THR A 99 -2.63 22.25 1.52
CA THR A 99 -2.52 21.11 2.45
C THR A 99 -1.66 21.46 3.67
N GLU A 100 -0.54 22.15 3.45
CA GLU A 100 0.36 22.63 4.51
C GLU A 100 -0.31 23.70 5.38
N GLU A 101 -1.01 24.66 4.77
CA GLU A 101 -1.75 25.70 5.48
C GLU A 101 -2.85 25.07 6.37
N ILE A 102 -3.61 24.09 5.87
CA ILE A 102 -4.61 23.38 6.68
C ILE A 102 -3.95 22.59 7.81
N ALA A 103 -2.82 21.94 7.56
CA ALA A 103 -2.04 21.25 8.59
C ALA A 103 -1.57 22.21 9.69
N GLN A 104 -1.14 23.42 9.32
CA GLN A 104 -0.72 24.45 10.27
C GLN A 104 -1.91 24.96 11.10
N LEU A 105 -3.06 25.19 10.46
CA LEU A 105 -4.27 25.68 11.11
C LEU A 105 -4.87 24.65 12.08
N LEU A 106 -4.95 23.38 11.69
CA LEU A 106 -5.70 22.35 12.41
C LEU A 106 -4.83 21.41 13.25
N GLY A 107 -3.54 21.25 12.93
CA GLY A 107 -2.65 20.24 13.51
C GLY A 107 -2.56 20.32 15.03
N LYS A 108 -2.10 21.45 15.58
CA LYS A 108 -1.97 21.66 17.04
C LYS A 108 -3.25 22.16 17.72
N SER A 109 -4.24 22.63 16.97
CA SER A 109 -5.44 23.26 17.52
C SER A 109 -6.54 22.23 17.79
N THR A 110 -7.24 21.79 16.74
CA THR A 110 -8.36 20.84 16.81
C THR A 110 -7.95 19.39 16.57
N GLY A 111 -6.73 19.18 16.07
CA GLY A 111 -6.23 17.91 15.57
C GLY A 111 -6.60 17.71 14.09
N LEU A 112 -5.62 17.23 13.33
CA LEU A 112 -5.77 16.84 11.93
C LEU A 112 -5.18 15.44 11.72
N VAL A 113 -5.91 14.60 10.99
CA VAL A 113 -5.42 13.31 10.48
C VAL A 113 -5.16 13.45 8.99
N VAL A 114 -3.90 13.29 8.58
CA VAL A 114 -3.49 13.21 7.18
C VAL A 114 -3.45 11.73 6.78
N VAL A 115 -4.34 11.34 5.88
CA VAL A 115 -4.45 9.97 5.39
C VAL A 115 -3.79 9.90 4.02
N ASP A 116 -2.72 9.12 3.87
CA ASP A 116 -2.06 8.89 2.59
C ASP A 116 -2.47 7.53 2.01
N CYS A 117 -3.43 7.58 1.10
CA CYS A 117 -3.86 6.48 0.24
C CYS A 117 -3.27 6.57 -1.18
N SER A 118 -2.29 7.44 -1.39
CA SER A 118 -1.53 7.49 -2.64
C SER A 118 -0.57 6.30 -2.75
N ALA A 119 0.05 6.17 -3.92
CA ALA A 119 1.18 5.28 -4.13
C ALA A 119 2.41 6.08 -4.60
N SER A 120 2.51 7.36 -4.23
CA SER A 120 3.57 8.28 -4.69
C SER A 120 4.61 8.57 -3.60
N SER A 121 5.83 8.89 -4.00
CA SER A 121 6.86 9.43 -3.09
C SER A 121 6.74 10.94 -2.91
N GLU A 122 5.94 11.61 -3.74
CA GLU A 122 5.73 13.06 -3.68
C GLU A 122 5.02 13.50 -2.40
N THR A 123 4.29 12.61 -1.73
CA THR A 123 3.62 12.89 -0.46
C THR A 123 4.56 12.91 0.75
N VAL A 124 5.81 12.43 0.60
CA VAL A 124 6.71 12.25 1.73
C VAL A 124 7.03 13.59 2.42
N GLU A 125 7.39 14.62 1.66
CA GLU A 125 7.75 15.93 2.21
C GLU A 125 6.58 16.57 2.98
N ILE A 126 5.37 16.55 2.40
CA ILE A 126 4.19 17.11 3.08
C ILE A 126 3.81 16.31 4.32
N LEU A 127 4.00 14.98 4.32
CA LEU A 127 3.82 14.15 5.51
C LEU A 127 4.83 14.51 6.61
N MET A 128 6.11 14.74 6.27
CA MET A 128 7.12 15.15 7.25
C MET A 128 6.75 16.49 7.89
N LYS A 129 6.29 17.46 7.09
CA LYS A 129 5.80 18.75 7.59
C LYS A 129 4.55 18.59 8.47
N ALA A 130 3.60 17.75 8.07
CA ALA A 130 2.41 17.48 8.86
C ALA A 130 2.76 16.89 10.25
N VAL A 131 3.77 16.02 10.33
CA VAL A 131 4.27 15.51 11.62
C VAL A 131 4.83 16.65 12.48
N ASP A 132 5.63 17.57 11.93
CA ASP A 132 6.17 18.73 12.67
C ASP A 132 5.06 19.68 13.17
N LEU A 133 3.99 19.79 12.39
CA LEU A 133 2.79 20.56 12.72
C LEU A 133 1.86 19.84 13.70
N GLY A 134 2.26 18.66 14.18
CA GLY A 134 1.51 17.92 15.18
C GLY A 134 0.24 17.28 14.63
N CYS A 135 0.20 16.94 13.34
CA CYS A 135 -0.85 16.10 12.78
C CYS A 135 -0.65 14.63 13.17
N CYS A 136 -1.72 13.86 13.05
CA CYS A 136 -1.65 12.40 12.99
C CYS A 136 -1.57 11.97 11.51
N VAL A 137 -0.93 10.84 11.25
CA VAL A 137 -0.74 10.27 9.92
C VAL A 137 -1.32 8.86 9.86
N VAL A 138 -2.08 8.57 8.81
CA VAL A 138 -2.56 7.21 8.51
C VAL A 138 -2.09 6.84 7.11
N LEU A 139 -1.36 5.74 6.97
CA LEU A 139 -0.73 5.34 5.71
C LEU A 139 -1.33 4.04 5.18
N ALA A 140 -1.79 4.06 3.94
CA ALA A 140 -1.81 2.89 3.06
C ALA A 140 -0.62 2.91 2.09
N ASN A 141 -0.01 4.08 1.89
CA ASN A 141 1.22 4.25 1.13
C ASN A 141 2.43 3.69 1.89
N LYS A 142 3.15 2.76 1.27
CA LYS A 142 4.38 2.18 1.83
C LYS A 142 5.60 3.10 1.69
N LYS A 143 5.62 3.95 0.66
CA LYS A 143 6.81 4.72 0.26
C LYS A 143 7.39 5.59 1.37
N PRO A 144 6.59 6.31 2.20
CA PRO A 144 7.14 7.08 3.32
C PRO A 144 7.93 6.21 4.31
N LEU A 145 7.38 5.03 4.67
CA LEU A 145 8.01 4.11 5.63
C LEU A 145 9.21 3.35 5.08
N THR A 146 9.35 3.28 3.75
CA THR A 146 10.45 2.59 3.06
C THR A 146 11.45 3.54 2.42
N SER A 147 11.34 4.84 2.69
CA SER A 147 12.28 5.84 2.21
C SER A 147 13.54 5.89 3.10
N THR A 148 14.07 7.08 3.38
CA THR A 148 15.24 7.24 4.24
C THR A 148 14.94 6.78 5.68
N LEU A 149 15.99 6.46 6.43
CA LEU A 149 15.85 6.16 7.86
C LEU A 149 15.37 7.38 8.64
N GLU A 150 15.76 8.58 8.23
CA GLU A 150 15.32 9.84 8.83
C GLU A 150 13.79 10.03 8.71
N HIS A 151 13.23 9.82 7.52
CA HIS A 151 11.78 9.89 7.34
C HIS A 151 11.05 8.83 8.15
N TYR A 152 11.58 7.61 8.20
CA TYR A 152 11.01 6.54 9.01
C TYR A 152 11.02 6.90 10.50
N ASP A 153 12.17 7.33 11.03
CA ASP A 153 12.32 7.72 12.44
C ASP A 153 11.36 8.84 12.81
N LYS A 154 11.24 9.86 11.94
CA LYS A 154 10.33 10.97 12.14
C LYS A 154 8.87 10.52 12.19
N LEU A 155 8.46 9.61 11.29
CA LEU A 155 7.10 9.06 11.25
C LEU A 155 6.75 8.25 12.51
N VAL A 156 7.71 7.47 13.02
CA VAL A 156 7.47 6.56 14.16
C VAL A 156 7.84 7.17 15.52
N LEU A 157 8.35 8.41 15.55
CA LEU A 157 8.80 9.10 16.77
C LEU A 157 7.71 9.17 17.86
N ASP A 158 6.44 9.40 17.47
CA ASP A 158 5.27 9.29 18.35
C ASP A 158 4.33 8.20 17.83
N PRO A 159 4.42 6.95 18.33
CA PRO A 159 3.59 5.84 17.90
C PRO A 159 2.08 6.07 18.06
N ARG A 160 1.66 7.08 18.84
CA ARG A 160 0.23 7.43 19.00
C ARG A 160 -0.30 8.23 17.81
N ARG A 161 0.58 8.84 17.02
CA ARG A 161 0.24 9.72 15.90
C ARG A 161 0.30 9.02 14.55
N ILE A 162 0.81 7.80 14.45
CA ILE A 162 0.90 7.07 13.18
C ILE A 162 0.10 5.76 13.19
N ARG A 163 -0.62 5.48 12.10
CA ARG A 163 -1.18 4.15 11.81
C ARG A 163 -0.82 3.75 10.38
N HIS A 164 -0.44 2.51 10.17
CA HIS A 164 -0.03 2.02 8.85
C HIS A 164 -0.37 0.54 8.63
N GLU A 165 -1.48 0.06 9.21
CA GLU A 165 -1.89 -1.35 9.14
C GLU A 165 -2.00 -1.83 7.69
N SER A 166 -2.62 -1.02 6.83
CA SER A 166 -2.86 -1.37 5.43
C SER A 166 -1.62 -1.42 4.54
N THR A 167 -0.46 -1.00 5.05
CA THR A 167 0.81 -1.09 4.31
C THR A 167 1.31 -2.53 4.17
N VAL A 168 0.93 -3.42 5.10
CA VAL A 168 1.33 -4.84 5.10
C VAL A 168 0.13 -5.71 5.43
N GLY A 169 -0.25 -6.63 4.52
CA GLY A 169 -1.37 -7.54 4.75
C GLY A 169 -2.77 -6.94 4.51
N ALA A 170 -2.86 -5.73 3.95
CA ALA A 170 -4.11 -5.05 3.62
C ALA A 170 -5.06 -4.87 4.82
N GLY A 171 -6.07 -5.73 4.97
CA GLY A 171 -6.99 -5.70 6.12
C GLY A 171 -6.56 -6.57 7.30
N LEU A 172 -5.53 -7.40 7.13
CA LEU A 172 -5.04 -8.29 8.18
C LEU A 172 -4.33 -7.48 9.27
N PRO A 173 -4.49 -7.84 10.57
CA PRO A 173 -3.90 -7.11 11.68
C PRO A 173 -2.41 -7.48 11.88
N VAL A 174 -1.60 -7.42 10.82
CA VAL A 174 -0.18 -7.84 10.85
C VAL A 174 0.65 -6.95 11.76
N ILE A 175 0.58 -5.64 11.55
CA ILE A 175 1.34 -4.64 12.30
C ILE A 175 0.83 -4.58 13.74
N ALA A 176 -0.49 -4.57 13.94
CA ALA A 176 -1.07 -4.59 15.28
C ALA A 176 -0.64 -5.83 16.07
N SER A 177 -0.63 -7.02 15.45
CA SER A 177 -0.19 -8.26 16.11
C SER A 177 1.31 -8.20 16.44
N MET A 178 2.12 -7.76 15.50
CA MET A 178 3.56 -7.60 15.70
C MET A 178 3.89 -6.62 16.84
N ASN A 179 3.25 -5.45 16.88
CA ASN A 179 3.43 -4.49 17.96
C ASN A 179 3.01 -5.05 19.32
N ARG A 180 1.97 -5.90 19.37
CA ARG A 180 1.56 -6.57 20.62
C ARG A 180 2.63 -7.55 21.11
N ILE A 181 3.16 -8.39 20.23
CA ILE A 181 4.25 -9.35 20.55
C ILE A 181 5.48 -8.61 21.08
N ILE A 182 5.92 -7.56 20.38
CA ILE A 182 7.07 -6.75 20.78
C ILE A 182 6.80 -6.05 22.12
N SER A 183 5.60 -5.49 22.31
CA SER A 183 5.24 -4.78 23.54
C SER A 183 5.13 -5.71 24.76
N SER A 184 4.84 -7.00 24.56
CA SER A 184 4.90 -8.01 25.64
C SER A 184 6.32 -8.43 26.01
N GLY A 185 7.33 -7.99 25.25
CA GLY A 185 8.74 -8.37 25.45
C GLY A 185 9.09 -9.74 24.87
N ASP A 186 8.23 -10.30 24.03
CA ASP A 186 8.46 -11.60 23.37
C ASP A 186 9.36 -11.39 22.13
N PRO A 187 10.54 -12.02 22.06
CA PRO A 187 11.44 -11.85 20.93
C PRO A 187 10.88 -12.51 19.68
N VAL A 188 10.79 -11.75 18.58
CA VAL A 188 10.51 -12.30 17.25
C VAL A 188 11.84 -12.67 16.60
N HIS A 189 12.09 -13.96 16.44
CA HIS A 189 13.28 -14.54 15.83
C HIS A 189 13.20 -14.53 14.31
N SER A 190 12.04 -14.86 13.74
CA SER A 190 11.84 -14.83 12.30
C SER A 190 10.43 -14.43 11.87
N ILE A 191 10.36 -13.86 10.67
CA ILE A 191 9.10 -13.56 9.99
C ILE A 191 9.15 -14.17 8.60
N VAL A 192 8.15 -14.97 8.26
CA VAL A 192 7.94 -15.46 6.89
C VAL A 192 6.55 -15.05 6.43
N GLY A 193 6.45 -14.40 5.28
CA GLY A 193 5.18 -13.89 4.79
C GLY A 193 4.99 -14.04 3.29
N SER A 194 3.83 -14.54 2.88
CA SER A 194 3.34 -14.39 1.50
C SER A 194 2.35 -13.23 1.49
N LEU A 195 2.77 -12.14 0.85
CA LEU A 195 2.19 -10.81 1.06
C LEU A 195 1.78 -10.12 -0.26
N SER A 196 1.79 -10.82 -1.39
CA SER A 196 1.33 -10.30 -2.68
C SER A 196 0.28 -11.24 -3.25
N GLY A 197 -0.94 -10.72 -3.42
CA GLY A 197 -2.03 -11.49 -4.02
C GLY A 197 -1.74 -11.89 -5.46
N THR A 198 -1.11 -11.01 -6.24
CA THR A 198 -0.72 -11.27 -7.64
C THR A 198 0.32 -12.38 -7.73
N LEU A 199 1.38 -12.31 -6.92
CA LEU A 199 2.40 -13.35 -6.89
C LEU A 199 1.88 -14.65 -6.26
N GLY A 200 0.98 -14.58 -5.28
CA GLY A 200 0.28 -15.74 -4.74
C GLY A 200 -0.54 -16.47 -5.82
N TYR A 201 -1.27 -15.71 -6.65
CA TYR A 201 -2.00 -16.25 -7.78
C TYR A 201 -1.04 -16.89 -8.78
N VAL A 202 0.02 -16.18 -9.17
CA VAL A 202 1.03 -16.72 -10.11
C VAL A 202 1.60 -18.05 -9.60
N MET A 203 2.03 -18.12 -8.34
CA MET A 203 2.60 -19.34 -7.75
C MET A 203 1.59 -20.49 -7.65
N SER A 204 0.32 -20.19 -7.38
CA SER A 204 -0.76 -21.19 -7.34
C SER A 204 -0.99 -21.81 -8.71
N GLU A 205 -0.98 -21.01 -9.76
CA GLU A 205 -1.22 -21.50 -11.13
C GLU A 205 -0.03 -22.22 -11.74
N LEU A 206 1.18 -21.82 -11.37
CA LEU A 206 2.40 -22.56 -11.68
C LEU A 206 2.38 -23.96 -11.03
N GLU A 207 1.91 -24.06 -9.79
CA GLU A 207 1.73 -25.35 -9.10
C GLU A 207 0.75 -26.27 -9.86
N ASP A 208 -0.27 -25.70 -10.49
CA ASP A 208 -1.25 -26.44 -11.30
C ASP A 208 -0.73 -26.77 -12.72
N GLY A 209 0.55 -26.48 -12.99
CA GLY A 209 1.26 -26.86 -14.22
C GLY A 209 1.08 -25.87 -15.37
N ARG A 210 0.51 -24.69 -15.14
CA ARG A 210 0.39 -23.66 -16.18
C ARG A 210 1.73 -22.96 -16.42
N PRO A 211 2.16 -22.71 -17.67
CA PRO A 211 3.37 -21.94 -17.95
C PRO A 211 3.28 -20.49 -17.43
N LEU A 212 4.39 -19.94 -16.93
CA LEU A 212 4.45 -18.58 -16.38
C LEU A 212 3.87 -17.53 -17.34
N SER A 213 4.21 -17.64 -18.63
CA SER A 213 3.74 -16.72 -19.68
C SER A 213 2.23 -16.70 -19.81
N GLN A 214 1.58 -17.86 -19.72
CA GLN A 214 0.12 -17.97 -19.79
C GLN A 214 -0.53 -17.41 -18.52
N VAL A 215 0.05 -17.72 -17.36
CA VAL A 215 -0.45 -17.27 -16.06
C VAL A 215 -0.40 -15.75 -15.93
N VAL A 216 0.71 -15.11 -16.30
CA VAL A 216 0.86 -13.65 -16.22
C VAL A 216 -0.06 -12.94 -17.21
N ARG A 217 -0.22 -13.46 -18.44
CA ARG A 217 -1.19 -12.91 -19.39
C ARG A 217 -2.62 -13.02 -18.85
N ALA A 218 -2.98 -14.17 -18.28
CA ALA A 218 -4.28 -14.37 -17.64
C ALA A 218 -4.49 -13.43 -16.45
N ALA A 219 -3.48 -13.26 -15.59
CA ALA A 219 -3.53 -12.33 -14.46
C ALA A 219 -3.78 -10.88 -14.93
N LYS A 220 -3.13 -10.46 -16.02
CA LYS A 220 -3.35 -9.15 -16.63
C LYS A 220 -4.78 -9.00 -17.18
N THR A 221 -5.30 -10.01 -17.88
CA THR A 221 -6.69 -10.01 -18.39
C THR A 221 -7.73 -9.96 -17.27
N LEU A 222 -7.47 -10.63 -16.14
CA LEU A 222 -8.32 -10.62 -14.95
C LEU A 222 -8.18 -9.35 -14.10
N GLY A 223 -7.24 -8.45 -14.43
CA GLY A 223 -6.97 -7.24 -13.68
C GLY A 223 -6.28 -7.49 -12.33
N TYR A 224 -5.57 -8.60 -12.18
CA TYR A 224 -4.79 -8.92 -10.98
C TYR A 224 -3.40 -8.29 -10.98
N THR A 225 -2.91 -7.83 -12.11
CA THR A 225 -1.62 -7.13 -12.22
C THR A 225 -1.83 -5.63 -12.35
N GLU A 226 -0.78 -4.87 -12.07
CA GLU A 226 -0.64 -3.50 -12.54
C GLU A 226 -0.66 -3.43 -14.10
N PRO A 227 -0.84 -2.24 -14.71
CA PRO A 227 -0.84 -2.10 -16.17
C PRO A 227 0.42 -2.69 -16.84
N ASP A 228 1.56 -2.57 -16.17
CA ASP A 228 2.78 -3.30 -16.46
C ASP A 228 2.99 -4.43 -15.42
N PRO A 229 2.79 -5.71 -15.78
CA PRO A 229 2.94 -6.83 -14.86
C PRO A 229 4.34 -6.95 -14.24
N ARG A 230 5.36 -6.31 -14.83
CA ARG A 230 6.71 -6.30 -14.27
C ARG A 230 6.81 -5.57 -12.94
N ASP A 231 5.87 -4.68 -12.63
CA ASP A 231 5.81 -4.02 -11.33
C ASP A 231 5.52 -5.04 -10.21
N ASP A 232 4.64 -6.00 -10.46
CA ASP A 232 4.35 -7.12 -9.54
C ASP A 232 5.49 -8.15 -9.54
N LEU A 233 5.92 -8.58 -10.73
CA LEU A 233 6.92 -9.65 -10.92
C LEU A 233 8.32 -9.27 -10.43
N SER A 234 8.60 -7.98 -10.24
CA SER A 234 9.85 -7.49 -9.66
C SER A 234 10.05 -7.90 -8.20
N GLY A 235 8.97 -8.19 -7.47
CA GLY A 235 9.00 -8.42 -6.03
C GLY A 235 9.13 -7.16 -5.17
N MET A 236 9.20 -5.97 -5.78
CA MET A 236 9.46 -4.71 -5.07
C MET A 236 8.35 -4.34 -4.08
N ASP A 237 7.10 -4.69 -4.35
CA ASP A 237 6.01 -4.50 -3.38
C ASP A 237 6.20 -5.36 -2.12
N VAL A 238 6.58 -6.64 -2.30
CA VAL A 238 6.89 -7.55 -1.20
C VAL A 238 8.14 -7.07 -0.44
N ALA A 239 9.15 -6.56 -1.14
CA ALA A 239 10.35 -5.97 -0.54
C ALA A 239 10.04 -4.75 0.33
N ARG A 240 9.13 -3.87 -0.11
CA ARG A 240 8.65 -2.74 0.73
C ARG A 240 7.95 -3.22 1.99
N LYS A 241 7.10 -4.24 1.87
CA LYS A 241 6.41 -4.84 3.03
C LYS A 241 7.42 -5.48 4.00
N ALA A 242 8.39 -6.20 3.47
CA ALA A 242 9.48 -6.79 4.25
C ALA A 242 10.33 -5.72 4.96
N LEU A 243 10.63 -4.60 4.30
CA LEU A 243 11.37 -3.49 4.89
C LEU A 243 10.61 -2.86 6.07
N ILE A 244 9.30 -2.66 5.93
CA ILE A 244 8.45 -2.15 7.02
C ILE A 244 8.50 -3.09 8.22
N LEU A 245 8.31 -4.39 8.01
CA LEU A 245 8.39 -5.41 9.06
C LEU A 245 9.79 -5.47 9.69
N ALA A 246 10.85 -5.44 8.89
CA ALA A 246 12.22 -5.45 9.39
C ALA A 246 12.51 -4.22 10.28
N ARG A 247 12.06 -3.03 9.87
CA ARG A 247 12.21 -1.80 10.66
C ARG A 247 11.40 -1.84 11.95
N LEU A 248 10.21 -2.44 11.95
CA LEU A 248 9.41 -2.66 13.16
C LEU A 248 10.10 -3.62 14.16
N LEU A 249 10.90 -4.57 13.68
CA LEU A 249 11.80 -5.38 14.52
C LEU A 249 13.03 -4.61 15.04
N GLY A 250 13.10 -3.30 14.81
CA GLY A 250 14.24 -2.46 15.19
C GLY A 250 15.44 -2.54 14.23
N LYS A 251 15.33 -3.22 13.08
CA LYS A 251 16.44 -3.28 12.11
C LYS A 251 16.58 -1.96 11.37
N ARG A 252 17.78 -1.37 11.41
CA ARG A 252 18.10 -0.10 10.72
C ARG A 252 18.68 -0.36 9.34
N ILE A 253 17.83 -0.78 8.39
CA ILE A 253 18.23 -1.13 7.02
C ILE A 253 17.55 -0.27 5.95
N VAL A 254 18.09 -0.31 4.74
CA VAL A 254 17.55 0.35 3.53
C VAL A 254 17.16 -0.70 2.48
N MET A 255 16.45 -0.28 1.43
CA MET A 255 15.96 -1.20 0.39
C MET A 255 17.09 -2.02 -0.24
N ASP A 256 18.24 -1.39 -0.52
CA ASP A 256 19.41 -2.03 -1.14
C ASP A 256 20.02 -3.14 -0.27
N SER A 257 19.70 -3.18 1.02
CA SER A 257 20.13 -4.25 1.93
C SER A 257 19.27 -5.53 1.80
N ILE A 258 18.16 -5.46 1.08
CA ILE A 258 17.24 -6.59 0.88
C ILE A 258 17.65 -7.37 -0.37
N LYS A 259 17.82 -8.68 -0.23
CA LYS A 259 18.01 -9.56 -1.38
C LYS A 259 16.66 -9.82 -2.05
N ILE A 260 16.46 -9.30 -3.26
CA ILE A 260 15.22 -9.42 -4.02
C ILE A 260 15.47 -10.33 -5.23
N GLU A 261 14.69 -11.41 -5.36
CA GLU A 261 14.65 -12.26 -6.54
C GLU A 261 13.50 -11.81 -7.45
N SER A 262 13.83 -11.10 -8.54
CA SER A 262 12.86 -10.78 -9.59
C SER A 262 12.49 -12.03 -10.39
N LEU A 263 11.24 -12.12 -10.85
CA LEU A 263 10.78 -13.19 -11.74
C LEU A 263 11.15 -12.98 -13.20
N TYR A 264 11.82 -11.87 -13.53
CA TYR A 264 12.40 -11.60 -14.83
C TYR A 264 13.83 -11.04 -14.68
N PRO A 265 14.72 -11.26 -15.64
CA PRO A 265 16.09 -10.79 -15.58
C PRO A 265 16.18 -9.30 -16.01
N GLU A 266 17.31 -8.63 -15.70
CA GLU A 266 17.47 -7.19 -15.93
C GLU A 266 17.25 -6.75 -17.38
N GLU A 267 17.51 -7.63 -18.36
CA GLU A 267 17.30 -7.35 -19.79
C GLU A 267 15.82 -7.18 -20.16
N MET A 268 14.90 -7.59 -19.28
CA MET A 268 13.45 -7.48 -19.47
C MET A 268 12.81 -6.34 -18.66
N ARG A 269 13.59 -5.57 -17.90
CA ARG A 269 13.06 -4.55 -16.99
C ARG A 269 12.36 -3.39 -17.71
N PRO A 270 11.46 -2.66 -17.03
CA PRO A 270 10.88 -1.42 -17.56
C PRO A 270 11.96 -0.45 -18.04
N GLY A 271 11.77 0.10 -19.24
CA GLY A 271 12.73 1.01 -19.90
C GLY A 271 13.79 0.31 -20.78
N VAL A 272 14.00 -1.00 -20.63
CA VAL A 272 14.86 -1.80 -21.53
C VAL A 272 14.01 -2.55 -22.56
N MET A 273 12.95 -3.20 -22.10
CA MET A 273 11.97 -3.90 -22.95
C MET A 273 10.61 -3.21 -22.86
N THR A 274 9.84 -3.17 -23.95
CA THR A 274 8.47 -2.66 -23.91
C THR A 274 7.54 -3.64 -23.21
N VAL A 275 6.41 -3.16 -22.68
CA VAL A 275 5.41 -4.04 -22.04
C VAL A 275 4.90 -5.09 -23.02
N ASP A 276 4.65 -4.68 -24.27
CA ASP A 276 4.14 -5.56 -25.32
C ASP A 276 5.15 -6.62 -25.71
N ASP A 277 6.43 -6.26 -25.88
CA ASP A 277 7.48 -7.24 -26.20
C ASP A 277 7.73 -8.20 -25.03
N PHE A 278 7.68 -7.70 -23.78
CA PHE A 278 7.74 -8.53 -22.59
C PHE A 278 6.62 -9.58 -22.57
N LEU A 279 5.38 -9.18 -22.85
CA LEU A 279 4.22 -10.08 -22.81
C LEU A 279 4.16 -11.02 -24.01
N GLN A 280 4.57 -10.58 -25.20
CA GLN A 280 4.50 -11.40 -26.41
C GLN A 280 5.68 -12.36 -26.50
N ASN A 281 6.90 -11.89 -26.24
CA ASN A 281 8.15 -12.61 -26.55
C ASN A 281 9.04 -12.85 -25.33
N GLY A 282 9.14 -11.89 -24.40
CA GLY A 282 10.06 -11.96 -23.27
C GLY A 282 9.72 -13.07 -22.29
N ILE A 283 8.50 -13.05 -21.77
CA ILE A 283 8.07 -13.93 -20.66
C ILE A 283 8.05 -15.42 -21.02
N ALA A 284 7.78 -15.76 -22.29
CA ALA A 284 7.80 -17.16 -22.74
C ALA A 284 9.19 -17.80 -22.63
N LYS A 285 10.27 -16.99 -22.68
CA LYS A 285 11.64 -17.47 -22.49
C LYS A 285 11.93 -17.92 -21.05
N LEU A 286 11.07 -17.55 -20.10
CA LEU A 286 11.21 -17.87 -18.68
C LEU A 286 10.48 -19.16 -18.29
N ASP A 287 9.57 -19.66 -19.15
CA ASP A 287 8.69 -20.79 -18.85
C ASP A 287 9.46 -22.05 -18.47
N GLN A 288 10.46 -22.44 -19.28
CA GLN A 288 11.22 -23.67 -19.05
C GLN A 288 11.92 -23.68 -17.69
N ASN A 289 12.60 -22.58 -17.34
CA ASN A 289 13.32 -22.50 -16.08
C ASN A 289 12.38 -22.60 -14.87
N ILE A 290 11.23 -21.92 -14.92
CA ILE A 290 10.24 -21.95 -13.84
C ILE A 290 9.57 -23.32 -13.75
N GLU A 291 9.23 -23.93 -14.89
CA GLU A 291 8.66 -25.27 -14.92
C GLU A 291 9.61 -26.33 -14.31
N GLU A 292 10.91 -26.24 -14.60
CA GLU A 292 11.93 -27.10 -13.99
C GLU A 292 12.00 -26.90 -12.46
N ARG A 293 11.88 -25.66 -11.97
CA ARG A 293 11.82 -25.37 -10.53
C ARG A 293 10.56 -25.94 -9.88
N VAL A 294 9.40 -25.82 -10.53
CA VAL A 294 8.13 -26.39 -10.04
C VAL A 294 8.22 -27.92 -9.97
N LYS A 295 8.74 -28.57 -11.03
CA LYS A 295 8.92 -30.04 -11.05
C LYS A 295 9.85 -30.51 -9.94
N ARG A 296 10.97 -29.80 -9.72
CA ARG A 296 11.91 -30.09 -8.64
C ARG A 296 11.25 -29.96 -7.26
N ALA A 297 10.54 -28.86 -7.01
CA ALA A 297 9.83 -28.67 -5.75
C ALA A 297 8.81 -29.80 -5.52
N SER A 298 8.02 -30.13 -6.54
CA SER A 298 7.02 -31.20 -6.50
C SER A 298 7.63 -32.57 -6.19
N SER A 299 8.78 -32.92 -6.80
CA SER A 299 9.49 -34.17 -6.50
C SER A 299 10.00 -34.25 -5.05
N ASN A 300 10.16 -33.11 -4.38
CA ASN A 300 10.56 -33.01 -2.98
C ASN A 300 9.35 -32.89 -2.03
N GLY A 301 8.12 -33.11 -2.50
CA GLY A 301 6.89 -32.91 -1.70
C GLY A 301 6.63 -31.44 -1.34
N CYS A 302 7.23 -30.52 -2.07
CA CYS A 302 7.17 -29.08 -1.85
C CYS A 302 6.41 -28.37 -2.98
N VAL A 303 6.07 -27.11 -2.72
CA VAL A 303 5.49 -26.18 -3.70
C VAL A 303 6.27 -24.88 -3.69
N LEU A 304 6.24 -24.13 -4.79
CA LEU A 304 6.86 -22.82 -4.86
C LEU A 304 5.92 -21.75 -4.28
N ARG A 305 6.45 -20.88 -3.42
CA ARG A 305 5.76 -19.68 -2.95
C ARG A 305 6.68 -18.49 -3.02
N TYR A 306 6.13 -17.33 -3.39
CA TYR A 306 6.86 -16.08 -3.33
C TYR A 306 6.66 -15.45 -1.95
N VAL A 307 7.74 -15.31 -1.19
CA VAL A 307 7.68 -14.92 0.23
C VAL A 307 8.72 -13.86 0.56
N CYS A 308 8.45 -13.07 1.60
CA CYS A 308 9.48 -12.40 2.37
C CYS A 308 9.94 -13.28 3.54
N MET A 309 11.23 -13.23 3.85
CA MET A 309 11.85 -13.90 4.99
C MET A 309 12.76 -12.92 5.70
N ILE A 310 12.52 -12.72 6.99
CA ILE A 310 13.29 -11.86 7.89
C ILE A 310 13.79 -12.76 9.01
N GLU A 311 15.11 -12.97 9.10
CA GLU A 311 15.72 -13.84 10.10
C GLU A 311 17.12 -13.32 10.44
N GLY A 312 17.41 -13.15 11.73
CA GLY A 312 18.68 -12.57 12.15
C GLY A 312 18.90 -11.19 11.51
N SER A 313 20.03 -10.97 10.83
CA SER A 313 20.27 -9.73 10.06
C SER A 313 19.80 -9.79 8.60
N SER A 314 19.34 -10.96 8.14
CA SER A 314 19.00 -11.18 6.73
C SER A 314 17.55 -10.82 6.44
N VAL A 315 17.36 -10.10 5.32
CA VAL A 315 16.03 -9.85 4.74
C VAL A 315 16.07 -10.26 3.27
N GLN A 316 15.22 -11.21 2.90
CA GLN A 316 15.18 -11.76 1.55
C GLN A 316 13.74 -11.84 1.05
N VAL A 317 13.56 -11.62 -0.23
CA VAL A 317 12.28 -11.71 -0.92
C VAL A 317 12.49 -12.50 -2.21
N GLY A 318 11.70 -13.54 -2.42
CA GLY A 318 11.86 -14.40 -3.58
C GLY A 318 11.05 -15.69 -3.52
N ILE A 319 11.30 -16.56 -4.49
CA ILE A 319 10.68 -17.88 -4.56
C ILE A 319 11.34 -18.79 -3.53
N ARG A 320 10.51 -19.51 -2.77
CA ARG A 320 10.93 -20.57 -1.86
C ARG A 320 10.18 -21.86 -2.13
N GLU A 321 10.89 -22.97 -1.98
CA GLU A 321 10.29 -24.28 -1.83
C GLU A 321 9.78 -24.40 -0.39
N VAL A 322 8.48 -24.66 -0.23
CA VAL A 322 7.86 -24.91 1.07
C VAL A 322 7.14 -26.25 1.06
N PRO A 323 7.12 -27.01 2.17
CA PRO A 323 6.36 -28.26 2.21
C PRO A 323 4.90 -28.04 1.86
N LYS A 324 4.32 -28.90 1.01
CA LYS A 324 2.95 -28.73 0.52
C LYS A 324 1.92 -28.67 1.64
N ASP A 325 2.14 -29.43 2.72
CA ASP A 325 1.26 -29.48 3.88
C ASP A 325 1.50 -28.38 4.92
N SER A 326 2.47 -27.50 4.70
CA SER A 326 2.71 -26.35 5.60
C SER A 326 1.61 -25.28 5.42
N PRO A 327 1.41 -24.38 6.41
CA PRO A 327 0.48 -23.25 6.27
C PRO A 327 0.73 -22.41 5.00
N LEU A 328 2.00 -22.20 4.63
CA LEU A 328 2.39 -21.50 3.39
C LEU A 328 2.10 -22.33 2.14
N GLY A 329 2.37 -23.64 2.20
CA GLY A 329 2.17 -24.56 1.07
C GLY A 329 0.69 -24.75 0.70
N ARG A 330 -0.21 -24.56 1.66
CA ARG A 330 -1.67 -24.66 1.45
C ARG A 330 -2.31 -23.39 0.88
N LEU A 331 -1.58 -22.28 0.78
CA LEU A 331 -2.11 -21.05 0.19
C LEU A 331 -2.57 -21.28 -1.25
N ARG A 332 -3.69 -20.64 -1.62
CA ARG A 332 -4.22 -20.63 -2.98
C ARG A 332 -4.69 -19.23 -3.35
N GLY A 333 -4.63 -18.92 -4.65
CA GLY A 333 -5.12 -17.64 -5.18
C GLY A 333 -4.37 -16.45 -4.58
N SER A 334 -5.11 -15.44 -4.13
CA SER A 334 -4.57 -14.18 -3.62
C SER A 334 -4.44 -14.10 -2.10
N ASP A 335 -4.55 -15.23 -1.39
CA ASP A 335 -4.45 -15.29 0.06
C ASP A 335 -3.08 -14.82 0.56
N ASN A 336 -3.10 -14.07 1.66
CA ASN A 336 -1.88 -13.61 2.34
C ASN A 336 -1.74 -14.32 3.69
N ILE A 337 -0.50 -14.63 4.07
CA ILE A 337 -0.18 -15.15 5.40
C ILE A 337 1.11 -14.51 5.91
N VAL A 338 1.20 -14.33 7.22
CA VAL A 338 2.42 -13.96 7.92
C VAL A 338 2.57 -14.88 9.12
N SER A 339 3.72 -15.51 9.23
CA SER A 339 4.13 -16.31 10.37
C SER A 339 5.19 -15.56 11.15
N PHE A 340 5.04 -15.53 12.47
CA PHE A 340 6.02 -15.03 13.43
C PHE A 340 6.52 -16.23 14.25
N SER A 341 7.83 -16.33 14.43
CA SER A 341 8.50 -17.33 15.27
C SER A 341 9.57 -16.68 16.13
#